data_AF-A0A7X0VRH4-F1
#
_entry.id   AF-A0A7X0VRH4-F1
#
_cell.length_a   1.000
_cell.length_b   1.000
_cell.length_c   1.000
_cell.angle_alpha   90.00
_cell.angle_beta   90.00
_cell.angle_gamma   90.00
#
_symmetry.space_group_name_H-M   'P 1'
#
loop_
_entity.id
_entity.type
_entity.pdbx_description
1 polymer ?
#
loop_
_entity_poly.entity_id
_entity_poly.type
_entity_poly.pdbx_seq_one_letter_code
_entity_poly.pdbx_strand_id
1 'polypeptide(L)'
;MKKIKLDKNNSVMVIVGVLMVSLLLNIYTSVMNSKYKMKAGRESYRYIEEIKHRNESALVILDQSIETKSISNEELLSLYKSYNSILDSTVQLCDSYSTYKNSNLIREYKEDDKNKIKQSEVYSRIENLVFEYLNLEMKNEQAKIVLDGKILNDFIKMKEVSNDVQDFFNEFNEQYLSNLKDEKREEKIIKKDYWIDMYLGVNKATEKNIDYPFIIKSKN
;
A
#
# COMPACT_ATOMS: atom_id res chain seq x y z
N MET A 1 45.62 29.59 30.81
CA MET A 1 44.96 28.30 30.48
C MET A 1 45.86 27.15 30.94
N LYS A 2 45.43 26.33 31.90
CA LYS A 2 46.21 25.15 32.35
C LYS A 2 46.21 24.10 31.24
N LYS A 3 47.39 23.77 30.69
CA LYS A 3 47.57 22.62 29.79
C LYS A 3 47.40 21.34 30.60
N ILE A 4 46.31 20.62 30.38
CA ILE A 4 46.11 19.28 30.92
C ILE A 4 47.12 18.37 30.21
N LYS A 5 48.20 17.97 30.90
CA LYS A 5 49.08 16.89 30.44
C LYS A 5 48.44 15.57 30.88
N LEU A 6 47.79 14.89 29.94
CA LEU A 6 47.35 13.51 30.15
C LEU A 6 48.58 12.59 30.09
N ASP A 7 48.80 11.82 31.16
CA ASP A 7 49.74 10.70 31.16
C ASP A 7 49.24 9.61 30.18
N LYS A 8 50.16 8.86 29.56
CA LYS A 8 49.87 7.87 28.51
C LYS A 8 48.80 6.86 28.95
N ASN A 9 48.83 6.43 30.21
CA ASN A 9 47.81 5.54 30.78
C ASN A 9 46.44 6.23 30.96
N ASN A 10 46.40 7.50 31.36
CA ASN A 10 45.16 8.26 31.45
C ASN A 10 44.56 8.53 30.06
N SER A 11 45.40 8.80 29.06
CA SER A 11 44.96 8.92 27.66
C SER A 11 44.34 7.62 27.14
N VAL A 12 44.95 6.46 27.41
CA VAL A 12 44.40 5.15 27.01
C VAL A 12 43.06 4.89 27.70
N MET A 13 42.94 5.20 29.00
CA MET A 13 41.70 5.00 29.75
C MET A 13 40.56 5.90 29.23
N VAL A 14 40.86 7.14 28.86
CA VAL A 14 39.90 8.05 28.21
C VAL A 14 39.47 7.52 26.84
N ILE A 15 40.40 7.02 26.02
CA ILE A 15 40.09 6.43 24.71
C ILE A 15 39.17 5.21 24.87
N VAL A 16 39.48 4.31 25.81
CA VAL A 16 38.65 3.13 26.09
C VAL A 16 37.26 3.55 26.58
N GLY A 17 37.17 4.57 27.43
CA GLY A 17 35.90 5.13 27.89
C GLY A 17 35.05 5.69 26.74
N VAL A 18 35.65 6.46 25.83
CA VAL A 18 34.97 6.98 24.63
C VAL A 18 34.48 5.83 23.74
N LEU A 19 35.32 4.82 23.49
CA LEU A 19 34.94 3.66 22.67
C LEU A 19 33.79 2.85 23.29
N MET A 20 33.79 2.67 24.62
CA MET A 20 32.69 2.02 25.35
C MET A 20 31.38 2.80 25.19
N VAL A 21 31.41 4.12 25.35
CA VAL A 21 30.23 4.97 25.14
C VAL A 21 29.75 4.89 23.69
N SER A 22 30.65 4.96 22.71
CA SER A 22 30.30 4.80 21.29
C SER A 22 29.69 3.43 21.00
N LEU A 23 30.22 2.36 21.59
CA LEU A 23 29.69 1.00 21.43
C LEU A 23 28.27 0.89 22.00
N LEU A 24 28.04 1.44 23.21
CA LEU A 24 26.72 1.45 23.84
C LEU A 24 25.70 2.23 23.01
N LEU A 25 26.07 3.40 22.48
CA LEU A 25 25.21 4.18 21.59
C LEU A 25 24.87 3.42 20.31
N ASN A 26 25.85 2.74 19.71
CA ASN A 26 25.64 1.93 18.51
C ASN A 26 24.72 0.73 18.76
N ILE A 27 24.91 0.01 19.88
CA ILE A 27 24.03 -1.10 20.28
C ILE A 27 22.61 -0.59 20.52
N TYR A 28 22.45 0.51 21.26
CA TYR A 28 21.15 1.12 21.53
C TYR A 28 20.44 1.50 20.22
N THR A 29 21.15 2.17 19.32
CA THR A 29 20.62 2.58 18.00
C THR A 29 20.23 1.37 17.16
N SER A 30 21.05 0.31 17.15
CA SER A 30 20.76 -0.93 16.44
C SER A 30 19.50 -1.62 16.95
N VAL A 31 19.35 -1.77 18.27
CA VAL A 31 18.15 -2.35 18.88
C VAL A 31 16.91 -1.52 18.57
N MET A 32 17.03 -0.19 18.66
CA MET A 32 15.91 0.70 18.39
C MET A 32 15.49 0.63 16.92
N ASN A 33 16.45 0.66 15.99
CA ASN A 33 16.21 0.49 14.56
C ASN A 33 15.54 -0.85 14.24
N SER A 34 15.95 -1.94 14.89
CA SER A 34 15.31 -3.25 14.73
C SER A 34 13.86 -3.24 15.20
N LYS A 35 13.55 -2.57 16.32
CA LYS A 35 12.17 -2.44 16.81
C LYS A 35 11.32 -1.60 15.86
N TYR A 36 11.85 -0.48 15.37
CA TYR A 36 11.18 0.35 14.38
C TYR A 36 10.90 -0.42 13.09
N LYS A 37 11.90 -1.14 12.56
CA LYS A 37 11.78 -2.02 11.39
C LYS A 37 10.63 -3.02 11.56
N MET A 38 10.60 -3.70 12.70
CA MET A 38 9.54 -4.68 12.96
C MET A 38 8.16 -4.02 13.07
N LYS A 39 8.03 -2.87 13.75
CA LYS A 39 6.76 -2.15 13.86
C LYS A 39 6.25 -1.67 12.49
N ALA A 40 7.11 -1.00 11.71
CA ALA A 40 6.76 -0.51 10.39
C ALA A 40 6.37 -1.66 9.44
N GLY A 41 7.08 -2.79 9.50
CA GLY A 41 6.73 -3.98 8.75
C GLY A 41 5.36 -4.55 9.13
N ARG A 42 5.00 -4.57 10.42
CA ARG A 42 3.67 -5.02 10.87
C ARG A 42 2.55 -4.10 10.38
N GLU A 43 2.75 -2.78 10.50
CA GLU A 43 1.78 -1.80 9.99
C GLU A 43 1.62 -1.94 8.47
N SER A 44 2.72 -2.05 7.74
CA SER A 44 2.72 -2.28 6.29
C SER A 44 2.00 -3.58 5.90
N TYR A 45 2.27 -4.68 6.60
CA TYR A 45 1.57 -5.95 6.38
C TYR A 45 0.05 -5.80 6.55
N ARG A 46 -0.38 -5.10 7.60
CA ARG A 46 -1.82 -4.84 7.83
C ARG A 46 -2.45 -4.05 6.68
N TYR A 47 -1.77 -3.02 6.17
CA TYR A 47 -2.26 -2.27 5.02
C TYR A 47 -2.36 -3.12 3.75
N ILE A 48 -1.42 -4.04 3.53
CA ILE A 48 -1.47 -4.97 2.40
C ILE A 48 -2.67 -5.92 2.51
N GLU A 49 -2.89 -6.50 3.69
CA GLU A 49 -4.04 -7.39 3.90
C GLU A 49 -5.37 -6.63 3.76
N GLU A 50 -5.45 -5.37 4.20
CA GLU A 50 -6.62 -4.52 3.97
C GLU A 50 -6.87 -4.30 2.47
N ILE A 51 -5.83 -3.94 1.69
CA ILE A 51 -5.95 -3.79 0.23
C ILE A 51 -6.48 -5.08 -0.40
N LYS A 52 -5.88 -6.22 -0.05
CA LYS A 52 -6.26 -7.52 -0.58
C LYS A 52 -7.72 -7.85 -0.27
N HIS A 53 -8.13 -7.80 1.01
CA HIS A 53 -9.49 -8.15 1.42
C HIS A 53 -10.53 -7.21 0.82
N ARG A 54 -10.24 -5.90 0.74
CA ARG A 54 -11.14 -4.92 0.12
C ARG A 54 -11.23 -5.12 -1.39
N ASN A 55 -10.13 -5.49 -2.04
CA ASN A 55 -10.12 -5.82 -3.46
C ASN A 55 -10.98 -7.05 -3.76
N GLU A 56 -10.85 -8.11 -2.97
CA GLU A 56 -11.69 -9.32 -3.08
C GLU A 56 -13.18 -8.97 -2.92
N SER A 57 -13.50 -8.13 -1.93
CA SER A 57 -14.89 -7.66 -1.70
C SER A 57 -15.42 -6.81 -2.86
N ALA A 58 -14.61 -5.89 -3.40
CA ALA A 58 -14.96 -5.06 -4.54
C ALA A 58 -15.19 -5.89 -5.81
N LEU A 59 -14.33 -6.90 -6.04
CA LEU A 59 -14.43 -7.79 -7.20
C LEU A 59 -15.76 -8.54 -7.22
N VAL A 60 -16.23 -9.05 -6.08
CA VAL A 60 -17.55 -9.71 -5.97
C VAL A 60 -18.69 -8.77 -6.39
N ILE A 61 -18.67 -7.52 -5.92
CA ILE A 61 -19.68 -6.51 -6.29
C ILE A 61 -19.61 -6.19 -7.79
N LEU A 62 -18.41 -6.04 -8.33
CA LEU A 62 -18.19 -5.75 -9.76
C LEU A 62 -18.67 -6.90 -10.65
N ASP A 63 -18.37 -8.14 -10.29
CA ASP A 63 -18.82 -9.32 -11.01
C ASP A 63 -20.34 -9.38 -11.08
N GLN A 64 -21.01 -9.29 -9.93
CA GLN A 64 -22.46 -9.34 -9.82
C GLN A 64 -23.13 -8.17 -10.56
N SER A 65 -22.59 -6.96 -10.43
CA SER A 65 -23.18 -5.78 -11.07
C SER A 65 -23.06 -5.81 -12.59
N ILE A 66 -21.91 -6.26 -13.12
CA ILE A 66 -21.70 -6.44 -14.57
C ILE A 66 -22.62 -7.53 -15.13
N GLU A 67 -22.76 -8.66 -14.42
CA GLU A 67 -23.63 -9.77 -14.83
C GLU A 67 -25.11 -9.33 -14.88
N THR A 68 -25.58 -8.67 -13.82
CA THR A 68 -26.97 -8.18 -13.74
C THR A 68 -27.21 -6.91 -14.55
N LYS A 69 -26.15 -6.29 -15.09
CA LYS A 69 -26.16 -4.98 -15.76
C LYS A 69 -26.79 -3.87 -14.92
N SER A 70 -26.67 -3.96 -13.60
CA SER A 70 -27.14 -2.93 -12.69
C SER A 70 -26.39 -2.97 -11.37
N ILE A 71 -26.37 -1.87 -10.64
CA ILE A 71 -25.85 -1.82 -9.28
C ILE A 71 -26.80 -1.02 -8.38
N SER A 72 -27.13 -1.56 -7.22
CA SER A 72 -27.94 -0.87 -6.22
C SER A 72 -27.12 0.19 -5.46
N ASN A 73 -27.81 1.14 -4.83
CA ASN A 73 -27.13 2.17 -4.01
C ASN A 73 -26.33 1.57 -2.84
N GLU A 74 -26.79 0.45 -2.27
CA GLU A 74 -26.09 -0.23 -1.17
C GLU A 74 -24.80 -0.89 -1.64
N GLU A 75 -24.83 -1.58 -2.79
CA GLU A 75 -23.66 -2.15 -3.44
C GLU A 75 -22.68 -1.05 -3.85
N LEU A 76 -23.17 0.06 -4.40
CA LEU A 76 -22.36 1.21 -4.81
C LEU A 76 -21.67 1.88 -3.62
N LEU A 77 -22.38 2.07 -2.49
CA LEU A 77 -21.80 2.58 -1.26
C LEU A 77 -20.74 1.63 -0.69
N SER A 78 -20.96 0.32 -0.79
CA SER A 78 -19.99 -0.69 -0.35
C SER A 78 -18.74 -0.70 -1.23
N LEU A 79 -18.92 -0.49 -2.54
CA LEU A 79 -17.84 -0.33 -3.50
C LEU A 79 -17.02 0.93 -3.22
N TYR A 80 -17.68 2.06 -2.94
CA TYR A 80 -17.04 3.31 -2.54
C TYR A 80 -16.17 3.12 -1.28
N LYS A 81 -16.74 2.54 -0.22
CA LYS A 81 -16.00 2.25 1.03
C LYS A 81 -14.77 1.38 0.79
N SER A 82 -14.90 0.40 -0.11
CA SER A 82 -13.80 -0.51 -0.46
C SER A 82 -12.66 0.24 -1.15
N TYR A 83 -12.96 1.01 -2.21
CA TYR A 83 -11.94 1.80 -2.90
C TYR A 83 -11.33 2.92 -2.06
N ASN A 84 -12.12 3.56 -1.19
CA ASN A 84 -11.61 4.53 -0.23
C ASN A 84 -10.62 3.89 0.75
N SER A 85 -10.92 2.68 1.26
CA SER A 85 -10.02 1.95 2.17
C SER A 85 -8.75 1.45 1.47
N ILE A 86 -8.87 1.03 0.20
CA ILE A 86 -7.72 0.65 -0.64
C ILE A 86 -6.82 1.87 -0.89
N LEU A 87 -7.41 3.01 -1.22
CA LEU A 87 -6.68 4.25 -1.44
C LEU A 87 -5.90 4.68 -0.19
N ASP A 88 -6.57 4.73 0.97
CA ASP A 88 -5.92 5.08 2.24
C ASP A 88 -4.77 4.12 2.54
N SER A 89 -4.99 2.81 2.46
CA SER A 89 -3.96 1.80 2.70
C SER A 89 -2.77 1.92 1.72
N THR A 90 -3.03 2.27 0.46
CA THR A 90 -1.98 2.49 -0.56
C THR A 90 -1.14 3.72 -0.24
N VAL A 91 -1.77 4.81 0.21
CA VAL A 91 -1.08 6.03 0.67
C VAL A 91 -0.22 5.72 1.90
N GLN A 92 -0.76 5.00 2.88
CA GLN A 92 0.00 4.60 4.08
C GLN A 92 1.20 3.70 3.76
N LEU A 93 1.07 2.79 2.77
CA LEU A 93 2.19 1.98 2.29
C LEU A 93 3.25 2.83 1.59
N CYS A 94 2.84 3.82 0.79
CA CYS A 94 3.75 4.77 0.15
C CYS A 94 4.55 5.55 1.20
N ASP A 95 3.89 6.04 2.25
CA ASP A 95 4.52 6.75 3.35
C ASP A 95 5.48 5.85 4.14
N SER A 96 5.06 4.61 4.42
CA SER A 96 5.88 3.60 5.08
C SER A 96 7.14 3.30 4.26
N TYR A 97 6.98 3.04 2.96
CA TYR A 97 8.08 2.81 2.02
C TYR A 97 9.03 4.01 1.94
N SER A 98 8.51 5.22 1.81
CA SER A 98 9.31 6.45 1.72
C SER A 98 10.12 6.69 2.99
N THR A 99 9.49 6.54 4.16
CA THR A 99 10.14 6.63 5.47
C THR A 99 11.25 5.59 5.60
N TYR A 100 10.96 4.35 5.20
CA TYR A 100 11.92 3.25 5.26
C TYR A 100 13.12 3.49 4.33
N LYS A 101 12.89 4.01 3.10
CA LYS A 101 13.93 4.36 2.12
C LYS A 101 14.87 5.42 2.68
N ASN A 102 14.31 6.47 3.27
CA ASN A 102 15.07 7.59 3.84
C ASN A 102 15.85 7.23 5.11
N SER A 103 15.53 6.12 5.77
CA SER A 103 16.22 5.65 6.98
C SER A 103 17.52 4.87 6.72
N ASN A 104 17.95 4.68 5.46
CA ASN A 104 19.09 3.85 5.06
C ASN A 104 19.02 2.37 5.55
N LEU A 105 17.82 1.89 5.88
CA LEU A 105 17.59 0.51 6.34
C LEU A 105 17.34 -0.50 5.20
N ILE A 106 17.50 -0.10 3.93
CA ILE A 106 17.17 -0.92 2.76
C ILE A 106 18.40 -1.23 1.88
N ARG A 107 18.34 -2.41 1.25
CA ARG A 107 18.96 -2.74 -0.04
C ARG A 107 18.57 -1.66 -1.07
N GLU A 108 19.48 -1.17 -1.90
CA GLU A 108 19.16 -0.19 -2.95
C GLU A 108 18.06 -0.72 -3.90
N TYR A 109 16.83 -0.21 -3.77
CA TYR A 109 15.77 -0.41 -4.77
C TYR A 109 15.84 0.72 -5.79
N LYS A 110 16.24 0.37 -7.02
CA LYS A 110 16.30 1.28 -8.17
C LYS A 110 14.91 1.45 -8.78
N GLU A 111 14.04 2.22 -8.15
CA GLU A 111 12.77 2.57 -8.79
C GLU A 111 12.47 4.06 -8.66
N ASP A 112 12.18 4.66 -9.83
CA ASP A 112 12.03 6.10 -10.04
C ASP A 112 10.82 6.64 -9.25
N ASP A 113 11.05 7.66 -8.43
CA ASP A 113 10.03 8.24 -7.55
C ASP A 113 8.85 8.86 -8.34
N LYS A 114 9.03 9.11 -9.65
CA LYS A 114 7.96 9.63 -10.54
C LYS A 114 6.83 8.65 -10.84
N ASN A 115 7.04 7.33 -10.73
CA ASN A 115 5.98 6.34 -10.99
C ASN A 115 5.08 6.13 -9.76
N LYS A 116 5.58 6.41 -8.55
CA LYS A 116 4.88 6.17 -7.26
C LYS A 116 3.68 7.08 -7.05
N ILE A 117 3.76 8.32 -7.55
CA ILE A 117 2.69 9.32 -7.46
C ILE A 117 1.54 8.99 -8.41
N LYS A 118 1.80 8.33 -9.55
CA LYS A 118 0.78 8.07 -10.59
C LYS A 118 -0.13 6.87 -10.34
N GLN A 119 0.22 6.00 -9.39
CA GLN A 119 -0.49 4.73 -9.17
C GLN A 119 -1.61 4.86 -8.13
N SER A 120 -1.40 5.63 -7.06
CA SER A 120 -2.49 6.05 -6.16
C SER A 120 -3.55 6.90 -6.89
N GLU A 121 -3.19 7.54 -8.00
CA GLU A 121 -4.13 8.25 -8.87
C GLU A 121 -5.16 7.31 -9.54
N VAL A 122 -4.86 6.03 -9.77
CA VAL A 122 -5.85 5.09 -10.33
C VAL A 122 -6.95 4.83 -9.32
N TYR A 123 -6.59 4.43 -8.09
CA TYR A 123 -7.58 4.21 -7.03
C TYR A 123 -8.32 5.50 -6.65
N SER A 124 -7.64 6.65 -6.64
CA SER A 124 -8.29 7.93 -6.40
C SER A 124 -9.32 8.27 -7.48
N ARG A 125 -9.02 8.05 -8.77
CA ARG A 125 -10.01 8.28 -9.83
C ARG A 125 -11.17 7.31 -9.77
N ILE A 126 -10.93 6.04 -9.45
CA ILE A 126 -12.00 5.05 -9.25
C ILE A 126 -12.89 5.44 -8.07
N GLU A 127 -12.30 5.80 -6.92
CA GLU A 127 -13.04 6.22 -5.73
C GLU A 127 -13.92 7.45 -6.00
N ASN A 128 -13.36 8.46 -6.69
CA ASN A 128 -14.10 9.64 -7.11
C ASN A 128 -15.24 9.29 -8.08
N LEU A 129 -15.01 8.42 -9.06
CA LEU A 129 -16.04 7.98 -9.99
C LEU A 129 -17.23 7.34 -9.27
N VAL A 130 -16.95 6.42 -8.34
CA VAL A 130 -18.00 5.74 -7.56
C VAL A 130 -18.74 6.74 -6.68
N PHE A 131 -18.04 7.70 -6.08
CA PHE A 131 -18.64 8.78 -5.30
C PHE A 131 -19.55 9.69 -6.14
N GLU A 132 -19.13 10.04 -7.36
CA GLU A 132 -19.94 10.83 -8.28
C GLU A 132 -21.24 10.08 -8.67
N TYR A 133 -21.14 8.79 -8.98
CA TYR A 133 -22.33 7.97 -9.24
C TYR A 133 -23.26 7.93 -8.03
N LEU A 134 -22.73 7.72 -6.82
CA LEU A 134 -23.54 7.70 -5.59
C LEU A 134 -24.29 9.02 -5.38
N ASN A 135 -23.62 10.15 -5.60
CA ASN A 135 -24.23 11.47 -5.48
C ASN A 135 -25.31 11.73 -6.53
N LEU A 136 -25.13 11.26 -7.76
CA LEU A 136 -26.15 11.39 -8.82
C LEU A 136 -27.41 10.61 -8.44
N GLU A 137 -27.27 9.38 -7.95
CA GLU A 137 -28.41 8.56 -7.57
C GLU A 137 -29.15 9.12 -6.36
N MET A 138 -28.42 9.60 -5.35
CA MET A 138 -29.01 10.29 -4.20
C MET A 138 -29.79 11.54 -4.61
N LYS A 139 -29.30 12.30 -5.60
CA LYS A 139 -29.98 13.50 -6.12
C LYS A 139 -31.22 13.15 -6.96
N ASN A 140 -31.18 12.05 -7.69
CA ASN A 140 -32.23 11.65 -8.62
C ASN A 140 -33.25 10.67 -8.01
N GLU A 141 -33.11 10.33 -6.72
CA GLU A 141 -33.93 9.36 -5.98
C GLU A 141 -34.04 7.98 -6.67
N GLN A 142 -33.02 7.61 -7.44
CA GLN A 142 -32.94 6.32 -8.10
C GLN A 142 -32.38 5.28 -7.13
N ALA A 143 -32.98 4.08 -7.12
CA ALA A 143 -32.57 3.00 -6.22
C ALA A 143 -31.40 2.16 -6.77
N LYS A 144 -31.14 2.25 -8.08
CA LYS A 144 -30.10 1.50 -8.78
C LYS A 144 -29.70 2.19 -10.09
N ILE A 145 -28.44 2.02 -10.45
CA ILE A 145 -27.88 2.42 -11.74
C ILE A 145 -28.01 1.26 -12.72
N VAL A 146 -28.47 1.54 -13.94
CA VAL A 146 -28.37 0.60 -15.06
C VAL A 146 -26.98 0.74 -15.68
N LEU A 147 -26.25 -0.37 -15.80
CA LEU A 147 -24.93 -0.38 -16.41
C LEU A 147 -25.08 -0.53 -17.93
N ASP A 148 -25.04 0.60 -18.63
CA ASP A 148 -24.99 0.65 -20.08
C ASP A 148 -23.88 1.57 -20.60
N GLY A 149 -23.55 1.41 -21.89
CA GLY A 149 -22.59 2.26 -22.60
C GLY A 149 -21.29 2.51 -21.83
N LYS A 150 -21.07 3.78 -21.45
CA LYS A 150 -19.86 4.20 -20.72
C LYS A 150 -19.83 3.70 -19.29
N ILE A 151 -20.97 3.64 -18.59
CA ILE A 151 -21.03 3.18 -17.20
C ILE A 151 -20.60 1.72 -17.13
N LEU A 152 -21.12 0.88 -18.04
CA LEU A 152 -20.70 -0.52 -18.13
C LEU A 152 -19.19 -0.64 -18.39
N ASN A 153 -18.64 0.17 -19.30
CA ASN A 153 -17.21 0.14 -19.60
C ASN A 153 -16.35 0.57 -18.40
N ASP A 154 -16.80 1.54 -17.60
CA ASP A 154 -16.12 1.93 -16.37
C ASP A 154 -16.05 0.77 -15.38
N PHE A 155 -17.17 0.09 -15.16
CA PHE A 155 -17.23 -1.06 -14.25
C PHE A 155 -16.37 -2.23 -14.76
N ILE A 156 -16.34 -2.47 -16.06
CA ILE A 156 -15.43 -3.46 -16.67
C ILE A 156 -13.97 -3.08 -16.41
N LYS A 157 -13.59 -1.80 -16.56
CA LYS A 157 -12.22 -1.35 -16.26
C LYS A 157 -11.87 -1.42 -14.79
N MET A 158 -12.81 -1.12 -13.89
CA MET A 158 -12.64 -1.33 -12.45
C MET A 158 -12.39 -2.81 -12.13
N LYS A 159 -13.15 -3.71 -12.76
CA LYS A 159 -12.97 -5.16 -12.64
C LYS A 159 -11.62 -5.63 -13.17
N GLU A 160 -11.16 -5.11 -14.31
CA GLU A 160 -9.82 -5.41 -14.84
C GLU A 160 -8.73 -5.04 -13.82
N VAL A 161 -8.79 -3.84 -13.23
CA VAL A 161 -7.85 -3.42 -12.17
C VAL A 161 -7.90 -4.36 -10.98
N SER A 162 -9.10 -4.71 -10.50
CA SER A 162 -9.24 -5.60 -9.35
C SER A 162 -8.75 -7.03 -9.62
N ASN A 163 -8.94 -7.55 -10.83
CA ASN A 163 -8.38 -8.84 -11.24
C ASN A 163 -6.85 -8.80 -11.31
N ASP A 164 -6.27 -7.79 -11.96
CA ASP A 164 -4.81 -7.67 -12.06
C ASP A 164 -4.14 -7.64 -10.68
N VAL A 165 -4.77 -6.97 -9.71
CA VAL A 165 -4.29 -6.91 -8.32
C VAL A 165 -4.47 -8.26 -7.61
N GLN A 166 -5.60 -8.95 -7.84
CA GLN A 166 -5.86 -10.27 -7.27
C GLN A 166 -4.87 -11.30 -7.80
N ASP A 167 -4.62 -11.31 -9.10
CA ASP A 167 -3.68 -12.20 -9.77
C ASP A 167 -2.28 -12.00 -9.23
N PHE A 168 -1.85 -10.74 -9.06
CA PHE A 168 -0.59 -10.43 -8.40
C PHE A 168 -0.50 -11.07 -7.00
N PHE A 169 -1.51 -10.90 -6.15
CA PHE A 169 -1.50 -11.49 -4.81
C PHE A 169 -1.47 -13.02 -4.84
N ASN A 170 -2.21 -13.64 -5.75
CA ASN A 170 -2.23 -15.09 -5.91
C ASN A 170 -0.85 -15.60 -6.32
N GLU A 171 -0.26 -15.04 -7.37
CA GLU A 171 1.07 -15.39 -7.86
C GLU A 171 2.15 -15.19 -6.78
N PHE A 172 2.12 -14.05 -6.09
CA PHE A 172 3.07 -13.77 -5.01
C PHE A 172 2.93 -14.79 -3.87
N ASN A 173 1.70 -15.10 -3.47
CA ASN A 173 1.44 -16.05 -2.40
C ASN A 173 1.91 -17.47 -2.76
N GLU A 174 1.66 -17.92 -3.98
CA GLU A 174 2.12 -19.23 -4.47
C GLU A 174 3.65 -19.31 -4.50
N GLN A 175 4.30 -18.28 -5.05
CA GLN A 175 5.74 -18.26 -5.23
C GLN A 175 6.52 -18.13 -3.92
N TYR A 176 6.07 -17.25 -3.01
CA TYR A 176 6.86 -16.87 -1.84
C TYR A 176 6.29 -17.33 -0.51
N LEU A 177 4.98 -17.63 -0.43
CA LEU A 177 4.27 -17.85 0.84
C LEU A 177 3.49 -19.17 0.89
N SER A 178 3.72 -20.07 -0.07
CA SER A 178 3.11 -21.39 -0.10
C SER A 178 3.45 -22.19 1.16
N ASN A 179 2.45 -22.94 1.67
CA ASN A 179 2.54 -23.82 2.86
C ASN A 179 2.82 -23.11 4.21
N LEU A 180 2.60 -21.80 4.32
CA LEU A 180 2.74 -21.07 5.59
C LEU A 180 1.38 -20.75 6.22
N LYS A 181 1.28 -20.93 7.55
CA LYS A 181 0.18 -20.42 8.37
C LYS A 181 0.32 -18.91 8.60
N ASP A 182 -0.77 -18.22 8.93
CA ASP A 182 -0.88 -16.76 9.01
C ASP A 182 0.22 -16.08 9.84
N GLU A 183 0.49 -16.54 11.07
CA GLU A 183 1.56 -15.93 11.91
C GLU A 183 2.96 -16.06 11.30
N LYS A 184 3.24 -17.20 10.65
CA LYS A 184 4.54 -17.43 9.97
C LYS A 184 4.63 -16.65 8.66
N ARG A 185 3.50 -16.34 8.05
CA ARG A 185 3.41 -15.53 6.84
C ARG A 185 3.76 -14.08 7.15
N GLU A 186 3.12 -13.48 8.15
CA GLU A 186 3.45 -12.12 8.62
C GLU A 186 4.95 -12.00 8.94
N GLU A 187 5.47 -12.91 9.76
CA GLU A 187 6.88 -12.88 10.18
C GLU A 187 7.83 -12.95 8.97
N LYS A 188 7.54 -13.81 7.99
CA LYS A 188 8.34 -13.95 6.78
C LYS A 188 8.29 -12.68 5.93
N ILE A 189 7.10 -12.09 5.75
CA ILE A 189 6.92 -10.87 4.97
C ILE A 189 7.73 -9.72 5.56
N ILE A 190 7.69 -9.56 6.88
CA ILE A 190 8.42 -8.49 7.58
C ILE A 190 9.93 -8.73 7.51
N LYS A 191 10.41 -9.93 7.83
CA LYS A 191 11.85 -10.22 7.88
C LYS A 191 12.53 -10.15 6.52
N LYS A 192 11.80 -10.43 5.44
CA LYS A 192 12.29 -10.38 4.07
C LYS A 192 12.02 -9.05 3.38
N ASP A 193 11.38 -8.10 4.08
CA ASP A 193 10.91 -6.83 3.52
C ASP A 193 9.98 -7.02 2.30
N TYR A 194 9.30 -8.17 2.19
CA TYR A 194 8.39 -8.49 1.09
C TYR A 194 7.17 -7.58 1.02
N TRP A 195 6.85 -6.86 2.10
CA TRP A 195 5.82 -5.83 2.08
C TRP A 195 6.16 -4.72 1.07
N ILE A 196 7.44 -4.46 0.81
CA ILE A 196 7.89 -3.53 -0.24
C ILE A 196 7.57 -4.11 -1.61
N ASP A 197 7.97 -5.36 -1.86
CA ASP A 197 7.71 -6.04 -3.13
C ASP A 197 6.20 -6.14 -3.41
N MET A 198 5.39 -6.36 -2.36
CA MET A 198 3.92 -6.35 -2.43
C MET A 198 3.36 -4.98 -2.78
N TYR A 199 3.83 -3.91 -2.13
CA TYR A 199 3.44 -2.54 -2.46
C TYR A 199 3.76 -2.21 -3.93
N LEU A 200 4.98 -2.51 -4.37
CA LEU A 200 5.39 -2.27 -5.76
C LEU A 200 4.61 -3.14 -6.75
N GLY A 201 4.28 -4.37 -6.38
CA GLY A 201 3.51 -5.29 -7.20
C GLY A 201 2.06 -4.84 -7.40
N VAL A 202 1.37 -4.42 -6.33
CA VAL A 202 0.02 -3.83 -6.41
C VAL A 202 0.04 -2.61 -7.33
N ASN A 203 1.00 -1.73 -7.12
CA ASN A 203 1.20 -0.54 -7.93
C ASN A 203 1.39 -0.87 -9.41
N LYS A 204 2.26 -1.83 -9.73
CA LYS A 204 2.50 -2.30 -11.10
C LYS A 204 1.25 -2.92 -11.73
N ALA A 205 0.44 -3.65 -10.97
CA ALA A 205 -0.80 -4.24 -11.45
C ALA A 205 -1.80 -3.17 -11.94
N THR A 206 -1.80 -1.99 -11.32
CA THR A 206 -2.69 -0.89 -11.74
C THR A 206 -2.22 -0.12 -12.99
N GLU A 207 -0.95 -0.27 -13.42
CA GLU A 207 -0.35 0.55 -14.48
C GLU A 207 -1.07 0.42 -15.83
N LYS A 208 -1.64 -0.74 -16.15
CA LYS A 208 -2.37 -0.96 -17.41
C LYS A 208 -3.54 0.00 -17.60
N ASN A 209 -4.11 0.51 -16.51
CA ASN A 209 -5.26 1.39 -16.50
C ASN A 209 -4.92 2.83 -16.12
N ILE A 210 -3.64 3.20 -16.11
CA ILE A 210 -3.18 4.52 -15.68
C ILE A 210 -3.70 5.66 -16.55
N ASP A 211 -3.92 5.42 -17.84
CA ASP A 211 -4.43 6.44 -18.77
C ASP A 211 -5.96 6.44 -18.88
N TYR A 212 -6.65 5.48 -18.23
CA TYR A 212 -8.10 5.45 -18.25
C TYR A 212 -8.66 6.54 -17.32
N PRO A 213 -9.56 7.42 -17.79
CA PRO A 213 -9.87 8.64 -17.05
C PRO A 213 -10.75 8.42 -15.81
N PHE A 214 -11.59 7.38 -15.78
CA PHE A 214 -12.59 7.16 -14.72
C PHE A 214 -13.33 8.45 -14.31
N ILE A 215 -14.00 9.07 -15.28
CA ILE A 215 -14.86 10.25 -15.05
C ILE A 215 -16.25 10.01 -15.65
N ILE A 216 -17.25 10.62 -15.02
CA ILE A 216 -18.56 10.78 -15.63
C ILE A 216 -18.40 11.83 -16.74
N LYS A 217 -18.68 11.45 -17.99
CA LYS A 217 -18.80 12.47 -19.05
C LYS A 217 -20.01 13.33 -18.69
N SER A 218 -19.81 14.62 -18.39
CA SER A 218 -20.93 15.54 -18.29
C SER A 218 -21.68 15.50 -19.62
N LYS A 219 -23.00 15.28 -19.57
CA LYS A 219 -23.84 15.60 -20.71
C LYS A 219 -23.72 17.11 -20.92
N ASN A 220 -23.05 17.51 -22.01
CA ASN A 220 -23.33 18.80 -22.63
C ASN A 220 -24.72 18.76 -23.23
#